data_AF-A0A2M7K5N4-F1
#
_entry.id   AF-A0A2M7K5N4-F1
#
_cell.length_a   1.000
_cell.length_b   1.000
_cell.length_c   1.000
_cell.angle_alpha   90.00
_cell.angle_beta   90.00
_cell.angle_gamma   90.00
#
_symmetry.space_group_name_H-M   'P 1'
#
loop_
_entity.id
_entity.type
_entity.pdbx_description
1 polymer ?
#
loop_
_entity_poly.entity_id
_entity_poly.type
_entity_poly.pdbx_seq_one_letter_code
_entity_poly.pdbx_strand_id
1 'polypeptide(L)' 'LTVNFSNTSSAGTYNWDFGNGFSSTLQNPSFTYSTAGTYNVCLSLNSQCGSDVYCHNVTVTLVNVNNVINENIEIYPNP' A
#
# COMPACT_ATOMS: atom_id res chain seq x y z
N LEU A 1 0.54 -1.05 -13.68
CA LEU A 1 -0.61 -0.48 -12.96
C LEU A 1 -0.10 0.37 -11.82
N THR A 2 -0.44 1.66 -11.78
CA THR A 2 -0.03 2.56 -10.68
C THR A 2 -1.12 2.61 -9.63
N VAL A 3 -0.76 2.32 -8.38
CA VAL A 3 -1.64 2.31 -7.22
C VAL A 3 -1.19 3.40 -6.28
N ASN A 4 -2.11 4.25 -5.86
CA ASN A 4 -1.85 5.29 -4.86
C ASN A 4 -2.36 4.79 -3.51
N PHE A 5 -1.47 4.77 -2.53
CA PHE A 5 -1.80 4.36 -1.19
C PHE A 5 -2.04 5.60 -0.34
N SER A 6 -3.17 5.61 0.36
CA SER A 6 -3.53 6.68 1.29
C SER A 6 -3.59 6.09 2.70
N ASN A 7 -2.78 6.64 3.58
CA ASN A 7 -2.84 6.38 5.00
C ASN A 7 -3.32 7.62 5.74
N THR A 8 -4.45 7.48 6.43
CA THR A 8 -5.07 8.56 7.20
C THR A 8 -4.74 8.50 8.69
N SER A 9 -3.89 7.57 9.14
CA SER A 9 -3.45 7.52 10.53
C SER A 9 -2.73 8.83 10.90
N SER A 10 -2.93 9.30 12.13
CA SER A 10 -2.50 10.64 12.54
C SER A 10 -1.03 10.78 12.94
N ALA A 11 -0.31 9.68 13.23
CA ALA A 11 1.10 9.75 13.62
C ALA A 11 1.81 8.40 13.60
N GLY A 12 3.10 8.40 13.23
CA GLY A 12 4.01 7.28 13.38
C GLY A 12 5.04 7.18 12.26
N THR A 13 5.93 6.19 12.37
CA THR A 13 6.78 5.75 11.27
C THR A 13 5.99 4.76 10.43
N TYR A 14 5.87 5.06 9.13
CA TYR A 14 5.21 4.21 8.15
C TYR A 14 6.20 3.24 7.55
N ASN A 15 5.80 1.98 7.42
CA ASN A 15 6.54 1.00 6.65
C ASN A 15 5.57 0.16 5.82
N TRP A 16 5.51 0.48 4.54
CA TRP A 16 4.77 -0.24 3.51
C TRP A 16 5.58 -1.41 2.99
N ASP A 17 4.95 -2.57 2.88
CA ASP A 17 5.38 -3.72 2.10
C ASP A 17 4.37 -3.93 0.97
N PHE A 18 4.81 -3.85 -0.28
CA PHE A 18 3.94 -4.00 -1.45
C PHE A 18 3.72 -5.45 -1.87
N GLY A 19 4.19 -6.44 -1.09
CA GLY A 19 3.98 -7.87 -1.34
C GLY A 19 4.77 -8.40 -2.54
N ASN A 20 5.64 -7.60 -3.12
CA ASN A 20 6.52 -7.93 -4.26
C ASN A 20 8.01 -7.78 -3.92
N GLY A 21 8.35 -7.63 -2.64
CA GLY A 21 9.71 -7.40 -2.15
C GLY A 21 10.15 -5.93 -2.14
N PHE A 22 9.30 -5.00 -2.59
CA PHE A 22 9.54 -3.56 -2.46
C PHE A 22 8.80 -2.99 -1.26
N SER A 23 9.37 -1.95 -0.67
CA SER A 23 8.82 -1.24 0.49
C SER A 23 8.87 0.27 0.33
N SER A 24 8.13 0.99 1.18
CA SER A 24 8.18 2.46 1.25
C SER A 24 7.98 2.96 2.68
N THR A 25 8.60 4.08 3.03
CA THR A 25 8.41 4.76 4.32
C THR A 25 7.62 6.06 4.21
N LEU A 26 7.14 6.39 3.01
CA LEU A 26 6.26 7.54 2.80
C LEU A 26 4.89 7.26 3.43
N GLN A 27 4.23 8.32 3.91
CA GLN A 27 2.87 8.21 4.42
C GLN A 27 1.91 7.74 3.33
N ASN A 28 1.97 8.38 2.16
CA ASN A 28 1.09 8.13 1.02
C ASN A 28 1.94 7.83 -0.23
N PRO A 29 2.52 6.62 -0.38
CA PRO A 29 3.33 6.29 -1.53
C PRO A 29 2.47 6.04 -2.78
N SER A 30 3.04 6.32 -3.94
CA SER A 30 2.54 5.82 -5.23
C SER A 30 3.48 4.72 -5.71
N PHE A 31 2.94 3.53 -6.01
CA PHE A 31 3.72 2.38 -6.46
C PHE A 31 3.17 1.82 -7.77
N THR A 32 4.05 1.39 -8.68
CA THR A 32 3.66 0.84 -9.98
C THR A 32 4.03 -0.63 -10.09
N TYR A 33 3.01 -1.49 -10.17
CA TYR A 33 3.17 -2.91 -10.44
C TYR A 33 3.35 -3.16 -11.93
N SER A 34 4.44 -3.84 -12.29
CA SER A 34 4.78 -4.19 -13.68
C SER A 34 4.20 -5.54 -14.12
N THR A 35 3.91 -6.43 -13.19
CA THR A 35 3.35 -7.75 -13.46
C THR A 35 1.90 -7.85 -12.97
N ALA A 36 1.09 -8.66 -13.66
CA ALA A 36 -0.21 -9.06 -13.14
C ALA A 36 0.00 -10.03 -11.97
N GLY A 37 -0.83 -9.91 -10.95
CA GLY A 37 -0.75 -10.77 -9.78
C GLY A 37 -1.63 -10.25 -8.65
N THR A 38 -1.80 -11.08 -7.62
CA THR A 38 -2.35 -10.62 -6.35
C THR A 38 -1.20 -10.34 -5.40
N TYR A 39 -1.13 -9.11 -4.90
CA TYR A 39 -0.10 -8.65 -3.98
C TYR A 39 -0.71 -8.41 -2.61
N ASN A 40 -0.12 -9.01 -1.58
CA ASN A 40 -0.52 -8.73 -0.20
C ASN A 40 0.23 -7.50 0.30
N VAL A 41 -0.44 -6.34 0.28
CA VAL A 41 0.15 -5.08 0.70
C VAL A 41 -0.06 -4.90 2.19
N CYS A 42 1.02 -4.71 2.94
CA CYS A 42 0.95 -4.48 4.38
C CYS A 42 1.49 -3.09 4.74
N LEU A 43 0.79 -2.38 5.62
CA LEU A 43 1.29 -1.18 6.28
C LEU A 43 1.54 -1.49 7.75
N SER A 44 2.81 -1.42 8.16
CA SER A 44 3.20 -1.37 9.56
C SER A 44 3.32 0.08 10.01
N LEU A 45 2.64 0.41 11.10
CA LEU A 45 2.67 1.70 11.75
C LEU A 45 3.30 1.55 13.12
N ASN A 46 4.32 2.35 13.40
CA ASN A 46 4.98 2.38 14.70
C ASN A 46 4.88 3.79 15.29
N SER A 47 4.26 3.92 16.46
CA SER A 47 4.12 5.17 17.21
C SER A 47 4.69 5.03 18.61
N GLN A 48 4.74 6.14 19.38
CA GLN A 48 5.10 6.07 20.81
C GLN A 48 4.10 5.28 21.65
N CYS A 49 2.85 5.12 21.18
CA CYS A 49 1.79 4.44 21.92
C CYS A 49 1.72 2.94 21.63
N GLY A 50 2.30 2.49 20.51
CA GLY A 50 2.16 1.12 20.04
C GLY A 50 2.53 0.95 18.57
N SER A 51 2.50 -0.31 18.13
CA SER A 51 2.71 -0.70 16.74
C SER A 51 1.52 -1.50 16.24
N ASP A 52 1.01 -1.16 15.06
CA ASP A 52 -0.07 -1.90 14.40
C ASP A 52 0.32 -2.27 12.96
N VAL A 53 -0.26 -3.35 12.46
CA VAL A 53 0.00 -3.84 11.10
C VAL A 53 -1.32 -4.20 10.44
N TYR A 54 -1.59 -3.55 9.30
CA TYR A 54 -2.75 -3.85 8.47
C TYR A 54 -2.31 -4.36 7.11
N CYS A 55 -2.96 -5.42 6.62
CA CYS A 55 -2.67 -6.00 5.32
C CYS A 55 -3.93 -6.04 4.44
N HIS A 56 -3.75 -5.78 3.14
CA HIS A 56 -4.80 -5.78 2.13
C HIS A 56 -4.32 -6.43 0.84
N ASN A 57 -5.12 -7.35 0.30
CA ASN A 57 -4.81 -7.99 -0.97
C ASN A 57 -5.25 -7.12 -2.14
N VAL A 58 -4.30 -6.78 -3.01
CA VAL A 58 -4.51 -5.98 -4.21
C VAL A 58 -4.34 -6.87 -5.43
N THR A 59 -5.40 -7.05 -6.21
CA THR A 59 -5.33 -7.80 -7.46
C THR A 59 -5.03 -6.86 -8.61
N VAL A 60 -3.83 -6.99 -9.17
CA VAL A 60 -3.39 -6.28 -10.36
C VAL A 60 -3.66 -7.17 -11.57
N THR A 61 -4.57 -6.74 -12.44
CA THR A 61 -4.78 -7.35 -13.74
C THR A 61 -4.11 -6.52 -14.83
N LEU A 62 -3.30 -7.15 -15.68
CA LEU A 62 -2.85 -6.52 -16.92
C LEU A 62 -4.03 -6.51 -17.89
N VAL A 63 -4.82 -5.43 -17.85
CA VAL A 63 -5.79 -5.16 -18.89
C VAL A 63 -4.99 -4.55 -20.04
N ASN A 64 -4.99 -5.19 -21.22
CA ASN A 64 -4.32 -4.71 -22.42
C ASN A 64 -5.03 -3.50 -23.05
N VAL A 65 -5.65 -2.66 -22.23
CA VAL A 65 -6.31 -1.42 -22.61
C VAL A 65 -5.61 -0.34 -21.79
N ASN A 66 -5.40 0.83 -22.39
CA ASN A 66 -4.74 2.01 -21.83
C ASN A 66 -5.49 2.62 -20.61
N ASN A 67 -6.00 1.79 -19.72
CA ASN A 67 -6.72 2.18 -18.52
C ASN A 67 -5.68 2.35 -17.42
N VAL A 68 -5.29 3.60 -17.19
CA VAL A 68 -4.57 3.98 -15.98
C VAL A 68 -5.57 3.85 -14.83
N ILE A 69 -5.75 2.63 -14.33
CA ILE A 69 -6.53 2.37 -13.13
C ILE A 69 -5.71 2.90 -11.96
N ASN A 70 -5.97 4.14 -11.56
CA ASN A 70 -5.46 4.69 -10.32
C ASN A 70 -6.33 4.13 -9.20
N GLU A 71 -6.00 2.94 -8.72
CA GLU A 71 -6.62 2.41 -7.51
C GLU A 71 -6.12 3.26 -6.32
N ASN A 72 -7.06 3.85 -5.59
CA ASN A 72 -6.78 4.51 -4.32
C ASN A 72 -7.09 3.52 -3.20
N ILE A 73 -6.07 3.13 -2.46
CA ILE A 73 -6.22 2.17 -1.38
C ILE A 73 -6.08 2.92 -0.06
N GLU A 74 -7.19 2.97 0.67
CA GLU A 74 -7.26 3.58 2.00
C GLU A 74 -7.01 2.52 3.07
N ILE A 75 -5.97 2.72 3.86
CA ILE A 75 -5.58 1.79 4.94
C ILE A 75 -5.55 2.55 6.26
N TYR A 76 -6.10 1.92 7.30
CA TYR A 76 -6.33 2.52 8.61
C TYR A 76 -5.77 1.65 9.75
N PRO A 77 -4.44 1.60 9.94
CA PRO A 77 -3.88 0.91 11.10
C PRO A 77 -4.12 1.78 12.32
N ASN A 78 -4.56 1.18 13.42
CA ASN A 78 -4.79 1.84 14.69
C ASN A 78 -3.74 1.40 15.70
N PRO A 79 -2.73 2.25 16.00
CA PRO A 79 -1.69 1.96 16.99
C PRO A 79 -2.22 1.75 18.42
#